data_AF-A0A968YG50-F1
#
_entry.id   AF-A0A968YG50-F1
#
_cell.length_a   1.000
_cell.length_b   1.000
_cell.length_c   1.000
_cell.angle_alpha   90.00
_cell.angle_beta   90.00
_cell.angle_gamma   90.00
#
_symmetry.space_group_name_H-M   'P 1'
#
loop_
_entity.id
_entity.type
_entity.pdbx_description
1 polymer ?
#
loop_
_entity_poly.entity_id
_entity_poly.type
_entity_poly.pdbx_seq_one_letter_code
_entity_poly.pdbx_strand_id
1 'polypeptide(L)'
;MYSELTGTYKLEFVGLSFAIAVISSYTALDLSKRVQLAWKWRGLLWLLGGAIAMGVGIWSMHFVAMLAFELPQPVTYDVWTTLLSLLFAVLASSIALSLLSRSISTPILIGGGICMGIAIASMHYTGMAAMRLQAKLEYDIRLVSLSVIIAIIASFAALWLAFRLKKIKT
;
A
#
# COMPACT_ATOMS: atom_id res chain seq x y z
N MET A 1 19.29 23.49 19.79
CA MET A 1 19.04 22.22 20.49
C MET A 1 17.59 21.85 20.22
N TYR A 2 17.33 20.87 19.35
CA TYR A 2 15.97 20.41 19.10
C TYR A 2 15.59 19.41 20.19
N SER A 3 14.41 19.56 20.79
CA SER A 3 13.84 18.56 21.70
C SER A 3 13.10 17.50 20.89
N GLU A 4 13.38 16.23 21.14
CA GLU A 4 12.60 15.14 20.53
C GLU A 4 11.13 15.24 20.98
N LEU A 5 10.21 15.16 20.02
CA LEU A 5 8.78 15.10 20.29
C LEU A 5 8.40 13.65 20.54
N THR A 6 7.94 13.36 21.76
CA THR A 6 7.35 12.06 22.09
C THR A 6 5.85 12.09 21.77
N GLY A 7 5.36 11.02 21.15
CA GLY A 7 3.95 10.84 20.82
C GLY A 7 3.35 9.62 21.50
N THR A 8 2.03 9.55 21.50
CA THR A 8 1.28 8.38 22.02
C THR A 8 0.39 7.80 20.93
N TYR A 9 0.03 6.51 21.05
CA TYR A 9 -0.80 5.84 20.05
C TYR A 9 -2.25 5.70 20.52
N LYS A 10 -3.18 6.14 19.68
CA LYS A 10 -4.61 5.85 19.83
C LYS A 10 -4.91 4.47 19.26
N LEU A 11 -5.10 3.47 20.13
CA LEU A 11 -5.34 2.08 19.75
C LEU A 11 -6.59 1.90 18.87
N GLU A 12 -7.60 2.77 19.00
CA GLU A 12 -8.80 2.79 18.17
C GLU A 12 -8.46 2.95 16.68
N PHE A 13 -7.57 3.89 16.34
CA PHE A 13 -7.14 4.15 14.97
C PHE A 13 -6.21 3.06 14.45
N VAL A 14 -5.39 2.46 15.32
CA VAL A 14 -4.58 1.28 14.97
C VAL A 14 -5.49 0.11 14.58
N GLY A 15 -6.52 -0.16 15.39
CA GLY A 15 -7.52 -1.18 15.10
C GLY A 15 -8.31 -0.90 13.82
N LEU A 16 -8.71 0.36 13.61
CA LEU A 16 -9.40 0.78 12.38
C LEU A 16 -8.52 0.61 11.13
N SER A 17 -7.25 1.02 11.20
CA SER A 17 -6.28 0.84 10.12
C SER A 17 -6.14 -0.64 9.77
N PHE A 18 -6.00 -1.50 10.78
CA PHE A 18 -5.95 -2.95 10.58
C PHE A 18 -7.23 -3.50 9.93
N ALA A 19 -8.41 -3.07 10.38
CA ALA A 19 -9.68 -3.48 9.79
C ALA A 19 -9.79 -3.06 8.30
N ILE A 20 -9.39 -1.83 7.96
CA ILE A 20 -9.34 -1.35 6.57
C ILE A 20 -8.39 -2.23 5.73
N ALA A 21 -7.22 -2.61 6.28
CA ALA A 21 -6.26 -3.48 5.61
C ALA A 21 -6.88 -4.84 5.26
N VAL A 22 -7.59 -5.45 6.20
CA VAL A 22 -8.25 -6.75 6.04
C VAL A 22 -9.36 -6.68 4.99
N ILE A 23 -10.25 -5.69 5.09
CA ILE A 23 -11.37 -5.51 4.16
C ILE A 23 -10.86 -5.23 2.74
N SER A 24 -9.85 -4.37 2.60
CA SER A 24 -9.21 -4.07 1.31
C SER A 24 -8.58 -5.32 0.69
N SER A 25 -7.86 -6.11 1.48
CA SER A 25 -7.23 -7.36 1.03
C SER A 25 -8.27 -8.39 0.58
N TYR A 26 -9.36 -8.54 1.32
CA TYR A 26 -10.48 -9.41 0.92
C TYR A 26 -11.10 -8.95 -0.40
N THR A 27 -11.37 -7.65 -0.52
CA THR A 27 -11.96 -7.02 -1.71
C THR A 27 -11.08 -7.23 -2.94
N ALA A 28 -9.77 -7.07 -2.80
CA ALA A 28 -8.79 -7.32 -3.86
C ALA A 28 -8.81 -8.77 -4.33
N LEU A 29 -8.85 -9.73 -3.39
CA LEU A 29 -8.93 -11.15 -3.73
C LEU A 29 -10.25 -11.51 -4.43
N ASP A 30 -11.38 -10.95 -4.00
CA ASP A 30 -12.67 -11.16 -4.68
C ASP A 30 -12.67 -10.60 -6.10
N LEU A 31 -12.21 -9.36 -6.28
CA LEU A 31 -12.13 -8.70 -7.59
C LEU A 31 -11.17 -9.43 -8.53
N SER A 32 -10.04 -9.96 -8.03
CA SER A 32 -9.10 -10.74 -8.85
C SER A 32 -9.72 -11.99 -9.47
N LYS A 33 -10.74 -12.60 -8.83
CA LYS A 33 -11.48 -13.74 -9.38
C LYS A 33 -12.42 -13.28 -10.50
N ARG A 34 -13.08 -12.13 -10.33
CA ARG A 34 -14.00 -11.56 -11.32
C ARG A 34 -13.27 -11.15 -12.60
N VAL A 35 -12.04 -10.64 -12.48
CA VAL A 35 -11.17 -10.34 -13.63
C VAL A 35 -10.90 -11.59 -14.48
N GLN A 36 -10.67 -12.74 -13.84
CA GLN A 36 -10.37 -14.01 -14.54
C GLN A 36 -11.59 -14.60 -15.27
N LEU A 37 -12.81 -14.33 -14.79
CA LEU A 37 -14.05 -14.85 -15.37
C LEU A 37 -14.64 -13.95 -16.47
N ALA A 38 -14.15 -12.71 -16.60
CA ALA A 38 -14.75 -11.70 -17.46
C ALA A 38 -14.13 -11.65 -18.87
N TRP A 39 -14.97 -11.48 -19.89
CA TRP A 39 -14.52 -11.36 -21.29
C TRP A 39 -13.91 -9.97 -21.56
N LYS A 40 -12.65 -9.94 -22.05
CA LYS A 40 -11.87 -8.79 -22.56
C LYS A 40 -12.15 -7.45 -21.80
N TRP A 41 -13.04 -6.60 -22.32
CA TRP A 41 -13.31 -5.26 -21.79
C TRP A 41 -13.88 -5.26 -20.36
N ARG A 42 -14.75 -6.22 -20.04
CA ARG A 42 -15.28 -6.35 -18.68
C ARG A 42 -14.16 -6.72 -17.69
N GLY A 43 -13.20 -7.55 -18.11
CA GLY A 43 -12.02 -7.88 -17.30
C GLY A 43 -11.15 -6.65 -16.99
N LEU A 44 -10.98 -5.74 -17.96
CA LEU A 44 -10.26 -4.49 -17.74
C LEU A 44 -10.99 -3.57 -16.74
N LEU A 45 -12.32 -3.46 -16.83
CA LEU A 45 -13.11 -2.67 -15.88
C LEU A 45 -13.03 -3.25 -14.45
N TRP A 46 -13.10 -4.57 -14.30
CA TRP A 46 -12.91 -5.23 -13.00
C TRP A 46 -11.50 -5.02 -12.44
N LEU A 47 -10.48 -5.00 -13.30
CA LEU A 47 -9.10 -4.75 -12.89
C LEU A 47 -8.93 -3.30 -12.43
N LEU A 48 -9.41 -2.33 -13.20
CA LEU A 48 -9.32 -0.91 -12.84
C LEU A 48 -10.11 -0.62 -11.56
N GLY A 49 -11.35 -1.11 -11.47
CA GLY A 49 -12.18 -0.97 -10.28
C GLY A 49 -11.54 -1.63 -9.05
N GLY A 50 -10.96 -2.83 -9.22
CA GLY A 50 -10.22 -3.50 -8.16
C GLY A 50 -8.96 -2.76 -7.73
N ALA A 51 -8.20 -2.21 -8.67
CA ALA A 51 -6.97 -1.48 -8.38
C ALA A 51 -7.26 -0.16 -7.66
N ILE A 52 -8.32 0.54 -8.05
CA ILE A 52 -8.78 1.75 -7.36
C ILE A 52 -9.26 1.40 -5.96
N ALA A 53 -10.12 0.40 -5.80
CA ALA A 53 -10.65 -0.01 -4.49
C ALA A 53 -9.53 -0.44 -3.53
N MET A 54 -8.62 -1.31 -3.99
CA MET A 54 -7.47 -1.77 -3.21
C MET A 54 -6.50 -0.62 -2.90
N GLY A 55 -6.23 0.25 -3.88
CA GLY A 55 -5.35 1.41 -3.74
C GLY A 55 -5.89 2.42 -2.72
N VAL A 56 -7.18 2.73 -2.78
CA VAL A 56 -7.87 3.56 -1.78
C VAL A 56 -7.77 2.90 -0.41
N GLY A 57 -7.99 1.59 -0.29
CA GLY A 57 -7.86 0.88 0.98
C GLY A 57 -6.44 0.92 1.56
N ILE A 58 -5.40 0.72 0.74
CA ILE A 58 -3.99 0.81 1.16
C ILE A 58 -3.65 2.24 1.62
N TRP A 59 -4.07 3.24 0.85
CA TRP A 59 -3.89 4.65 1.18
C TRP A 59 -4.62 5.04 2.47
N SER A 60 -5.90 4.67 2.61
CA SER A 60 -6.69 4.94 3.82
C SER A 60 -6.10 4.26 5.04
N MET A 61 -5.73 2.99 4.94
CA MET A 61 -5.06 2.25 6.02
C MET A 61 -3.81 3.00 6.50
N HIS A 62 -2.97 3.46 5.57
CA HIS A 62 -1.74 4.18 5.89
C HIS A 62 -2.01 5.52 6.59
N PHE A 63 -2.92 6.36 6.06
CA PHE A 63 -3.22 7.65 6.67
C PHE A 63 -3.93 7.51 8.02
N VAL A 64 -4.84 6.55 8.17
CA VAL A 64 -5.46 6.23 9.46
C VAL A 64 -4.41 5.77 10.47
N ALA A 65 -3.41 4.99 10.05
CA ALA A 65 -2.29 4.62 10.91
C ALA A 65 -1.43 5.83 11.32
N MET A 66 -1.18 6.78 10.39
CA MET A 66 -0.45 8.00 10.74
C MET A 66 -1.23 8.88 11.71
N LEU A 67 -2.56 8.99 11.54
CA LEU A 67 -3.45 9.69 12.48
C LEU A 67 -3.52 9.02 13.85
N ALA A 68 -3.21 7.71 13.94
CA ALA A 68 -3.15 7.01 15.21
C ALA A 68 -1.99 7.49 16.09
N PHE A 69 -0.94 8.06 15.52
CA PHE A 69 0.20 8.59 16.25
C PHE A 69 -0.01 10.06 16.58
N GLU A 70 -0.26 10.34 17.86
CA GLU A 70 -0.54 11.68 18.34
C GLU A 70 0.74 12.39 18.77
N LEU A 71 1.01 13.51 18.12
CA LEU A 71 2.07 14.44 18.51
C LEU A 71 1.51 15.59 19.36
N PRO A 72 2.33 16.23 20.20
CA PRO A 72 1.91 17.40 20.99
C PRO A 72 1.48 18.61 20.16
N GLN A 73 1.76 18.59 18.85
CA GLN A 73 1.43 19.66 17.91
C GLN A 73 0.45 19.15 16.85
N PRO A 74 -0.42 20.03 16.33
CA PRO A 74 -1.34 19.66 15.25
C PRO A 74 -0.55 19.31 13.99
N VAL A 75 -0.86 18.13 13.43
CA VAL A 75 -0.35 17.69 12.12
C VAL A 75 -1.45 17.89 11.10
N THR A 76 -1.16 18.66 10.07
CA THR A 76 -2.04 18.83 8.90
C THR A 76 -1.40 18.21 7.67
N TYR A 77 -2.16 18.06 6.58
CA TYR A 77 -1.68 17.38 5.37
C TYR A 77 -1.92 18.22 4.12
N ASP A 78 -0.91 18.27 3.26
CA ASP A 78 -1.00 18.83 1.92
C ASP A 78 -1.88 17.95 1.02
N VAL A 79 -2.99 18.50 0.53
CA VAL A 79 -3.99 17.74 -0.23
C VAL A 79 -3.40 17.15 -1.52
N TRP A 80 -2.60 17.92 -2.26
CA TRP A 80 -2.07 17.47 -3.55
C TRP A 80 -1.04 16.37 -3.40
N THR A 81 -0.16 16.50 -2.41
CA THR A 81 0.85 15.48 -2.10
C THR A 81 0.19 14.21 -1.55
N THR A 82 -0.89 14.36 -0.77
CA THR A 82 -1.72 13.25 -0.30
C THR A 82 -2.43 12.51 -1.45
N LEU A 83 -2.93 13.23 -2.46
CA LEU A 83 -3.51 12.61 -3.65
C LEU A 83 -2.44 11.95 -4.54
N LEU A 84 -1.23 12.49 -4.56
CA LEU A 84 -0.09 11.86 -5.26
C LEU A 84 0.30 10.53 -4.60
N SER A 85 0.27 10.43 -3.27
CA SER A 85 0.52 9.16 -2.59
C SER A 85 -0.56 8.11 -2.91
N LEU A 86 -1.83 8.54 -3.03
CA LEU A 86 -2.92 7.67 -3.49
C LEU A 86 -2.65 7.10 -4.89
N LEU A 87 -2.10 7.89 -5.81
CA LEU A 87 -1.73 7.40 -7.15
C LEU A 87 -0.74 6.23 -7.05
N PHE A 88 0.30 6.34 -6.23
CA PHE A 88 1.25 5.25 -6.02
C PHE A 88 0.60 3.99 -5.42
N ALA A 89 -0.37 4.16 -4.51
CA ALA A 89 -1.15 3.03 -3.96
C ALA A 89 -1.97 2.31 -5.05
N VAL A 90 -2.60 3.07 -5.95
CA VAL A 90 -3.37 2.52 -7.09
C VAL A 90 -2.45 1.83 -8.09
N LEU A 91 -1.26 2.38 -8.35
CA LEU A 91 -0.26 1.74 -9.22
C LEU A 91 0.24 0.42 -8.63
N ALA A 92 0.58 0.39 -7.34
CA ALA A 92 0.96 -0.85 -6.63
C ALA A 92 -0.15 -1.91 -6.74
N SER A 93 -1.40 -1.50 -6.53
CA SER A 93 -2.58 -2.38 -6.62
C SER A 93 -2.83 -2.89 -8.04
N SER A 94 -2.62 -2.03 -9.04
CA SER A 94 -2.72 -2.40 -10.47
C SER A 94 -1.68 -3.47 -10.84
N ILE A 95 -0.44 -3.31 -10.37
CA ILE A 95 0.63 -4.32 -10.55
C ILE A 95 0.20 -5.63 -9.91
N ALA A 96 -0.24 -5.61 -8.65
CA ALA A 96 -0.66 -6.82 -7.95
C ALA A 96 -1.80 -7.55 -8.70
N LEU A 97 -2.92 -6.87 -8.97
CA LEU A 97 -4.08 -7.51 -9.61
C LEU A 97 -3.81 -7.97 -11.03
N SER A 98 -3.04 -7.21 -11.82
CA SER A 98 -2.70 -7.60 -13.20
C SER A 98 -1.85 -8.88 -13.24
N LEU A 99 -0.91 -9.03 -12.30
CA LEU A 99 -0.11 -10.23 -12.15
C LEU A 99 -0.97 -11.40 -11.68
N LEU A 100 -1.74 -11.26 -10.60
CA LEU A 100 -2.59 -12.32 -10.06
C LEU A 100 -3.60 -12.87 -11.08
N SER A 101 -4.06 -12.02 -12.01
CA SER A 101 -5.05 -12.38 -13.03
C SER A 101 -4.48 -13.24 -14.16
N ARG A 102 -3.16 -13.44 -14.25
CA ARG A 102 -2.48 -14.17 -15.32
C ARG A 102 -1.76 -15.42 -14.79
N SER A 103 -1.28 -16.27 -15.70
CA SER A 103 -0.26 -17.27 -15.39
C SER A 103 1.10 -16.64 -15.74
N ILE A 104 1.97 -16.48 -14.76
CA ILE A 104 3.25 -15.79 -14.93
C ILE A 104 4.42 -16.68 -14.50
N SER A 105 5.59 -16.44 -15.09
CA SER A 105 6.84 -17.09 -14.71
C SER A 105 7.46 -16.43 -13.46
N THR A 106 8.34 -17.16 -12.78
CA THR A 106 9.05 -16.67 -11.57
C THR A 106 9.80 -15.35 -11.78
N PRO A 107 10.50 -15.10 -12.91
CA PRO A 107 11.17 -13.81 -13.13
C PRO A 107 10.18 -12.63 -13.17
N ILE A 108 9.01 -12.81 -13.77
CA ILE A 108 7.96 -11.77 -13.83
C ILE A 108 7.42 -11.51 -12.41
N LEU A 109 7.27 -12.54 -11.59
CA LEU A 109 6.86 -12.40 -10.19
C LEU A 109 7.88 -11.58 -9.37
N ILE A 110 9.17 -11.85 -9.54
CA ILE A 110 10.24 -11.11 -8.87
C ILE A 110 10.23 -9.64 -9.29
N GLY A 111 10.20 -9.37 -10.61
CA GLY A 111 10.12 -8.01 -11.12
C GLY A 111 8.86 -7.27 -10.62
N GLY A 112 7.72 -7.96 -10.60
CA GLY A 112 6.47 -7.45 -10.03
C GLY A 112 6.56 -7.09 -8.55
N GLY A 113 7.20 -7.94 -7.74
CA GLY A 113 7.43 -7.68 -6.32
C GLY A 113 8.32 -6.46 -6.07
N ILE A 114 9.37 -6.29 -6.87
CA ILE A 114 10.25 -5.11 -6.81
C ILE A 114 9.47 -3.85 -7.18
N CYS A 115 8.77 -3.85 -8.32
CA CYS A 115 7.98 -2.69 -8.75
C CYS A 115 6.88 -2.33 -7.75
N MET A 116 6.17 -3.33 -7.21
CA MET A 116 5.14 -3.12 -6.19
C MET A 116 5.75 -2.57 -4.89
N GLY A 117 6.89 -3.11 -4.44
CA GLY A 117 7.57 -2.63 -3.23
C GLY A 117 8.05 -1.19 -3.36
N ILE A 118 8.61 -0.82 -4.52
CA ILE A 118 8.98 0.57 -4.83
C ILE A 118 7.73 1.45 -4.81
N ALA A 119 6.63 1.04 -5.44
CA ALA A 119 5.40 1.82 -5.44
C ALA A 119 4.82 2.02 -4.03
N ILE A 120 4.85 0.99 -3.16
CA ILE A 120 4.43 1.12 -1.76
C ILE A 120 5.36 2.04 -0.97
N ALA A 121 6.69 1.93 -1.16
CA ALA A 121 7.63 2.85 -0.54
C ALA A 121 7.41 4.30 -1.01
N SER A 122 7.18 4.51 -2.31
CA SER A 122 6.83 5.83 -2.86
C SER A 122 5.55 6.37 -2.27
N MET A 123 4.50 5.55 -2.12
CA MET A 123 3.27 5.94 -1.44
C MET A 123 3.57 6.39 0.00
N HIS A 124 4.31 5.58 0.76
CA HIS A 124 4.63 5.84 2.16
C HIS A 124 5.40 7.17 2.35
N TYR A 125 6.51 7.34 1.63
CA TYR A 125 7.35 8.53 1.78
C TYR A 125 6.69 9.79 1.19
N THR A 126 5.88 9.66 0.15
CA THR A 126 5.07 10.78 -0.34
C THR A 126 3.98 11.15 0.67
N GLY A 127 3.37 10.17 1.34
CA GLY A 127 2.40 10.41 2.43
C GLY A 127 3.04 11.13 3.61
N MET A 128 4.23 10.69 4.05
CA MET A 128 5.01 11.38 5.08
C MET A 128 5.41 12.79 4.66
N ALA A 129 5.82 12.99 3.41
CA ALA A 129 6.17 14.31 2.86
C ALA A 129 4.97 15.27 2.79
N ALA A 130 3.74 14.76 2.78
CA ALA A 130 2.53 15.58 2.83
C ALA A 130 2.29 16.20 4.21
N MET A 131 2.93 15.70 5.29
CA MET A 131 2.75 16.22 6.64
C MET A 131 3.25 17.66 6.76
N ARG A 132 2.42 18.50 7.37
CA ARG A 132 2.71 19.89 7.72
C ARG A 132 2.56 20.03 9.24
N LEU A 133 3.68 20.19 9.92
CA LEU A 133 3.78 20.37 11.36
C LEU A 133 4.91 21.36 11.68
N GLN A 134 4.91 21.95 12.88
CA GLN A 134 5.93 22.91 13.32
C GLN A 134 7.18 22.17 13.87
N ALA A 135 7.63 21.16 13.15
CA ALA A 135 8.84 20.38 13.45
C ALA A 135 9.54 19.94 12.16
N LYS A 136 10.84 19.66 12.27
CA LYS A 136 11.64 19.16 11.16
C LYS A 136 11.61 17.62 11.16
N LEU A 137 11.13 17.02 10.08
CA LEU A 137 11.26 15.59 9.82
C LEU A 137 12.70 15.30 9.38
N GLU A 138 13.45 14.57 10.20
CA GLU A 138 14.78 14.07 9.86
C GLU A 138 14.71 12.57 9.55
N TYR A 139 15.36 12.16 8.46
CA TYR A 139 15.37 10.77 8.01
C TYR A 139 16.78 10.20 8.16
N ASP A 140 16.90 9.08 8.89
CA ASP A 140 18.12 8.27 8.84
C ASP A 140 18.11 7.44 7.55
N ILE A 141 19.09 7.69 6.67
CA ILE A 141 19.21 7.03 5.38
C ILE A 141 19.30 5.50 5.51
N ARG A 142 19.87 4.98 6.60
CA ARG A 142 20.00 3.54 6.85
C ARG A 142 18.65 2.94 7.15
N LEU A 143 17.86 3.58 8.02
CA LEU A 143 16.51 3.12 8.35
C LEU A 143 15.56 3.24 7.17
N VAL A 144 15.67 4.33 6.38
CA VAL A 144 14.91 4.50 5.14
C VAL A 144 15.24 3.37 4.17
N SER A 145 16.53 3.13 3.89
CA SER A 145 16.95 2.07 2.97
C SER A 145 16.47 0.69 3.44
N LEU A 146 16.57 0.41 4.74
CA LEU A 146 16.09 -0.85 5.31
C LEU A 146 14.58 -1.02 5.14
N SER A 147 13.80 0.04 5.40
CA SER A 147 12.34 0.00 5.22
C SER A 147 11.93 -0.29 3.77
N VAL A 148 12.66 0.27 2.79
CA VAL A 148 12.41 0.02 1.36
C VAL A 148 12.70 -1.42 0.99
N ILE A 149 13.80 -1.99 1.51
CA ILE A 149 14.13 -3.42 1.32
C ILE A 149 13.03 -4.29 1.92
N ILE A 150 12.57 -3.97 3.13
CA ILE A 150 11.47 -4.70 3.79
C ILE A 150 10.20 -4.61 2.96
N ALA A 151 9.85 -3.42 2.42
CA ALA A 151 8.68 -3.24 1.57
C ALA A 151 8.73 -4.09 0.29
N ILE A 152 9.92 -4.20 -0.34
CA ILE A 152 10.14 -5.06 -1.51
C ILE A 152 9.97 -6.54 -1.15
N ILE A 153 10.60 -6.99 -0.07
CA ILE A 153 10.52 -8.39 0.38
C ILE A 153 9.08 -8.75 0.75
N ALA A 154 8.39 -7.89 1.49
CA ALA A 154 6.99 -8.09 1.88
C ALA A 154 6.06 -8.11 0.67
N SER A 155 6.26 -7.22 -0.30
CA SER A 155 5.47 -7.19 -1.54
C SER A 155 5.68 -8.44 -2.38
N PHE A 156 6.93 -8.89 -2.51
CA PHE A 156 7.24 -10.16 -3.18
C PHE A 156 6.60 -11.35 -2.46
N ALA A 157 6.71 -11.42 -1.12
CA ALA A 157 6.13 -12.49 -0.32
C ALA A 157 4.60 -12.54 -0.45
N ALA A 158 3.93 -11.38 -0.45
CA ALA A 158 2.49 -11.27 -0.63
C ALA A 158 2.06 -11.78 -2.02
N LEU A 159 2.73 -11.36 -3.09
CA LEU A 159 2.45 -11.85 -4.44
C LEU A 159 2.71 -13.35 -4.53
N TRP A 160 3.86 -13.82 -4.05
CA TRP A 160 4.23 -15.24 -4.06
C TRP A 160 3.20 -16.12 -3.35
N LEU A 161 2.75 -15.69 -2.16
CA LEU A 161 1.72 -16.39 -1.41
C LEU A 161 0.40 -16.43 -2.19
N ALA A 162 -0.02 -15.30 -2.77
CA ALA A 162 -1.24 -15.25 -3.56
C ALA A 162 -1.19 -16.19 -4.78
N PHE A 163 -0.04 -16.29 -5.47
CA PHE A 163 0.15 -17.25 -6.56
C PHE A 163 0.16 -18.70 -6.10
N ARG A 164 0.78 -19.00 -4.95
CA ARG A 164 0.76 -20.35 -4.37
C ARG A 164 -0.67 -20.78 -4.01
N LEU A 165 -1.45 -19.90 -3.39
CA LEU A 165 -2.84 -20.16 -3.05
C LEU A 165 -3.73 -20.36 -4.28
N LYS A 166 -3.45 -19.64 -5.38
CA LYS A 166 -4.11 -19.85 -6.66
C LYS A 166 -3.83 -21.25 -7.22
N LYS A 167 -2.57 -21.71 -7.17
CA LYS A 167 -2.15 -23.03 -7.68
C LYS A 167 -2.73 -24.21 -6.89
N ILE A 168 -3.04 -24.03 -5.60
CA ILE A 168 -3.64 -25.10 -4.77
C ILE A 168 -5.12 -25.33 -5.12
N LYS A 169 -5.82 -24.31 -5.65
CA LYS A 169 -7.25 -24.41 -5.99
C LYS A 169 -7.53 -24.88 -7.43
N THR A 170 -6.50 -25.06 -8.25
CA THR A 170 -6.56 -25.58 -9.62
C THR A 170 -6.01 -26.99 -9.65
#